data_AF-A0A2A7I0S8-F1
#
_entry.id   AF-A0A2A7I0S8-F1
#
_cell.length_a   1.000
_cell.length_b   1.000
_cell.length_c   1.000
_cell.angle_alpha   90.00
_cell.angle_beta   90.00
_cell.angle_gamma   90.00
#
_symmetry.space_group_name_H-M   'P 1'
#
loop_
_entity.id
_entity.type
_entity.pdbx_description
1 polymer ?
#
loop_
_entity_poly.entity_id
_entity_poly.type
_entity_poly.pdbx_seq_one_letter_code
_entity_poly.pdbx_strand_id
1 'polypeptide(L)'
;MRKGFVGGLLFATCLLFSGCSANMKHVEHETKEKLEDSPLGPYIEKVDYKADKKEDDTTPVNIQVNVDERFSDLSVMEKYQIMYTTLDQIMGSFNNVYCGENRSCRYKELELLYDDDTFVMDIFDKMLVINDFKKYSKYDYDLELDNSTYKANSNTTSKYTSQKKEKFASNGMNYRVIFDFMKEQYRILTNNDENYIPEIHDPQVAEIAAKRFGITAKEAGFIYEEVQMDAFR
;
A
#
# COMPACT_ATOMS: atom_id res chain seq x y z
N MET A 1 20.77 -56.87 -47.04
CA MET A 1 19.39 -57.29 -46.69
C MET A 1 19.25 -57.34 -45.18
N ARG A 2 18.15 -56.75 -44.65
CA ARG A 2 17.51 -56.98 -43.33
C ARG A 2 18.37 -56.77 -42.07
N LYS A 3 18.11 -55.75 -41.23
CA LYS A 3 16.96 -55.44 -40.34
C LYS A 3 17.43 -55.68 -38.89
N GLY A 4 17.33 -54.64 -38.05
CA GLY A 4 17.54 -54.76 -36.61
C GLY A 4 17.28 -53.42 -35.92
N PHE A 5 16.02 -53.17 -35.58
CA PHE A 5 15.53 -52.01 -34.86
C PHE A 5 15.47 -52.38 -33.38
N VAL A 6 16.27 -51.73 -32.53
CA VAL A 6 16.19 -51.72 -31.04
C VAL A 6 16.84 -50.39 -30.64
N GLY A 7 16.17 -49.38 -30.11
CA GLY A 7 15.25 -49.40 -28.97
C GLY A 7 16.05 -49.06 -27.71
N GLY A 8 16.11 -47.78 -27.32
CA GLY A 8 16.91 -47.35 -26.16
C GLY A 8 16.70 -45.87 -25.80
N LEU A 9 15.50 -45.55 -25.33
CA LEU A 9 15.16 -44.34 -24.58
C LEU A 9 16.14 -44.19 -23.39
N LEU A 10 16.94 -43.14 -23.34
CA LEU A 10 17.54 -42.66 -22.10
C LEU A 10 16.85 -41.35 -21.71
N PHE A 11 15.68 -41.51 -21.12
CA PHE A 11 15.12 -40.51 -20.20
C PHE A 11 16.09 -40.41 -19.03
N ALA A 12 16.99 -39.43 -19.08
CA ALA A 12 17.65 -38.95 -17.88
C ALA A 12 16.59 -38.20 -17.07
N THR A 13 16.03 -38.92 -16.11
CA THR A 13 15.11 -38.47 -15.07
C THR A 13 15.71 -37.31 -14.29
N CYS A 14 15.39 -36.07 -14.69
CA CYS A 14 15.44 -34.91 -13.79
C CYS A 14 14.22 -34.94 -12.87
N LEU A 15 14.17 -35.90 -11.96
CA LEU A 15 13.28 -35.85 -10.81
C LEU A 15 14.07 -36.31 -9.59
N LEU A 16 14.05 -35.44 -8.59
CA LEU A 16 14.09 -35.66 -7.14
C LEU A 16 15.02 -34.64 -6.48
N PHE A 17 14.43 -33.49 -6.10
CA PHE A 17 14.70 -32.67 -4.90
C PHE A 17 14.08 -31.25 -4.98
N SER A 18 13.11 -30.98 -5.87
CA SER A 18 12.14 -29.92 -5.64
C SER A 18 10.84 -30.57 -5.15
N GLY A 19 10.61 -30.59 -3.84
CA GLY A 19 9.25 -30.84 -3.34
C GLY A 19 8.32 -29.86 -4.07
N CYS A 20 7.32 -30.36 -4.78
CA CYS A 20 6.40 -29.56 -5.60
C CYS A 20 6.02 -28.28 -4.84
N SER A 21 6.21 -27.07 -5.35
CA SER A 21 5.91 -25.85 -4.60
C SER A 21 4.41 -25.75 -4.23
N ALA A 22 4.05 -24.90 -3.26
CA ALA A 22 2.65 -24.60 -2.97
C ALA A 22 1.91 -24.18 -4.25
N ASN A 23 0.64 -24.59 -4.38
CA ASN A 23 -0.15 -24.34 -5.58
C ASN A 23 -1.12 -23.17 -5.35
N MET A 24 -0.77 -22.02 -5.92
CA MET A 24 -1.54 -20.78 -5.77
C MET A 24 -2.93 -20.82 -6.39
N LYS A 25 -3.25 -21.78 -7.27
CA LYS A 25 -4.62 -21.93 -7.77
C LYS A 25 -5.61 -22.35 -6.69
N HIS A 26 -5.16 -23.11 -5.68
CA HIS A 26 -6.00 -23.45 -4.53
C HIS A 26 -6.21 -22.22 -3.65
N VAL A 27 -5.15 -21.45 -3.40
CA VAL A 27 -5.24 -20.18 -2.67
C VAL A 27 -6.22 -19.24 -3.35
N GLU A 28 -6.09 -19.04 -4.67
CA GLU A 28 -7.01 -18.22 -5.47
C GLU A 28 -8.45 -18.69 -5.29
N HIS A 29 -8.72 -20.00 -5.40
CA HIS A 29 -10.06 -20.55 -5.23
C HIS A 29 -10.66 -20.23 -3.84
N GLU A 30 -9.88 -20.35 -2.78
CA GLU A 30 -10.32 -20.12 -1.40
C GLU A 30 -10.44 -18.63 -1.02
N THR A 31 -9.73 -17.75 -1.74
CA THR A 31 -9.61 -16.33 -1.39
C THR A 31 -10.51 -15.45 -2.25
N LYS A 32 -10.76 -15.84 -3.50
CA LYS A 32 -11.39 -14.98 -4.51
C LYS A 32 -12.72 -14.38 -4.07
N GLU A 33 -13.67 -15.22 -3.64
CA GLU A 33 -15.00 -14.76 -3.21
C GLU A 33 -14.88 -13.82 -2.00
N LYS A 34 -14.02 -14.14 -1.03
CA LYS A 34 -13.81 -13.29 0.16
C LYS A 34 -13.23 -11.92 -0.19
N LEU A 35 -12.34 -11.86 -1.18
CA LEU A 35 -11.78 -10.60 -1.69
C LEU A 35 -12.84 -9.81 -2.45
N GLU A 36 -13.57 -10.44 -3.35
CA GLU A 36 -14.60 -9.80 -4.18
C GLU A 36 -15.78 -9.27 -3.35
N ASP A 37 -16.16 -9.97 -2.27
CA ASP A 37 -17.21 -9.57 -1.34
C ASP A 37 -16.73 -8.61 -0.23
N SER A 38 -15.43 -8.31 -0.18
CA SER A 38 -14.87 -7.39 0.81
C SER A 38 -15.10 -5.92 0.46
N PRO A 39 -14.87 -4.98 1.40
CA PRO A 39 -14.83 -3.56 1.08
C PRO A 39 -13.79 -3.18 0.02
N LEU A 40 -12.77 -4.02 -0.22
CA LEU A 40 -11.79 -3.81 -1.30
C LEU A 40 -12.34 -4.22 -2.67
N GLY A 41 -13.29 -5.15 -2.72
CA GLY A 41 -13.87 -5.72 -3.95
C GLY A 41 -14.21 -4.70 -5.04
N PRO A 42 -14.88 -3.57 -4.73
CA PRO A 42 -15.21 -2.54 -5.71
C PRO A 42 -14.03 -1.91 -6.43
N TYR A 43 -12.80 -2.01 -5.89
CA TYR A 43 -11.60 -1.37 -6.43
C TYR A 43 -10.68 -2.35 -7.16
N ILE A 44 -10.96 -3.66 -7.12
CA ILE A 44 -10.06 -4.70 -7.64
C ILE A 44 -10.10 -4.71 -9.17
N GLU A 45 -8.94 -4.52 -9.80
CA GLU A 45 -8.76 -4.77 -11.24
C GLU A 45 -8.17 -6.16 -11.51
N LYS A 46 -7.17 -6.54 -10.72
CA LYS A 46 -6.45 -7.81 -10.86
C LYS A 46 -5.90 -8.28 -9.53
N VAL A 47 -5.92 -9.59 -9.30
CA VAL A 47 -5.32 -10.22 -8.13
C VAL A 47 -4.28 -11.25 -8.58
N ASP A 48 -3.13 -11.23 -7.93
CA ASP A 48 -2.06 -12.21 -8.07
C ASP A 48 -1.70 -12.78 -6.67
N TYR A 49 -1.41 -14.08 -6.63
CA TYR A 49 -1.05 -14.80 -5.39
C TYR A 49 0.37 -15.34 -5.51
N LYS A 50 1.20 -15.06 -4.51
CA LYS A 50 2.61 -15.49 -4.52
C LYS A 50 2.93 -16.25 -3.23
N ALA A 51 3.52 -17.43 -3.40
CA ALA A 51 4.11 -18.15 -2.28
C ALA A 51 5.50 -17.58 -1.98
N ASP A 52 5.77 -17.33 -0.71
CA ASP A 52 7.11 -17.00 -0.23
C ASP A 52 7.87 -18.28 0.16
N LYS A 53 9.15 -18.13 0.54
CA LYS A 53 9.95 -19.21 1.10
C LYS A 53 9.26 -19.77 2.33
N LYS A 54 9.29 -21.10 2.46
CA LYS A 54 8.74 -21.79 3.63
C LYS A 54 9.37 -21.23 4.91
N GLU A 55 8.52 -20.83 5.86
CA GLU A 55 8.88 -20.39 7.20
C GLU A 55 8.36 -21.45 8.18
N ASP A 56 9.29 -22.11 8.88
CA ASP A 56 9.03 -23.29 9.72
C ASP A 56 8.27 -24.40 8.97
N ASP A 57 7.03 -24.69 9.42
CA ASP A 57 6.14 -25.67 8.82
C ASP A 57 5.05 -25.07 7.94
N THR A 58 5.11 -23.76 7.70
CA THR A 58 4.10 -23.03 6.92
C THR A 58 4.70 -22.39 5.67
N THR A 59 3.93 -22.34 4.59
CA THR A 59 4.30 -21.52 3.43
C THR A 59 3.54 -20.19 3.51
N PRO A 60 4.23 -19.05 3.66
CA PRO A 60 3.58 -17.76 3.62
C PRO A 60 3.04 -17.45 2.23
N VAL A 61 1.90 -16.78 2.18
CA VAL A 61 1.20 -16.40 0.95
C VAL A 61 0.96 -14.89 0.97
N ASN A 62 1.46 -14.21 -0.06
CA ASN A 62 1.25 -12.79 -0.28
C ASN A 62 0.14 -12.61 -1.33
N ILE A 63 -0.80 -11.73 -1.02
CA ILE A 63 -1.87 -11.34 -1.94
C ILE A 63 -1.49 -9.98 -2.51
N GLN A 64 -1.29 -9.91 -3.82
CA GLN A 64 -1.01 -8.67 -4.53
C GLN A 64 -2.25 -8.31 -5.35
N VAL A 65 -2.73 -7.07 -5.22
CA VAL A 65 -3.93 -6.60 -5.90
C VAL A 65 -3.60 -5.32 -6.64
N ASN A 66 -3.82 -5.29 -7.95
CA ASN A 66 -3.89 -4.03 -8.68
C ASN A 66 -5.27 -3.44 -8.46
N VAL A 67 -5.31 -2.22 -7.95
CA VAL A 67 -6.55 -1.48 -7.67
C VAL A 67 -6.71 -0.34 -8.66
N ASP A 68 -7.94 0.15 -8.83
CA ASP A 68 -8.21 1.31 -9.68
C ASP A 68 -8.01 2.66 -8.94
N GLU A 69 -8.08 3.76 -9.70
CA GLU A 69 -7.83 5.13 -9.24
C GLU A 69 -8.68 5.54 -8.03
N ARG A 70 -9.89 4.99 -7.91
CA ARG A 70 -10.83 5.35 -6.84
C ARG A 70 -10.30 4.93 -5.48
N PHE A 71 -9.48 3.88 -5.41
CA PHE A 71 -8.80 3.50 -4.17
C PHE A 71 -7.71 4.52 -3.81
N SER A 72 -6.95 4.97 -4.80
CA SER A 72 -5.87 5.95 -4.62
C SER A 72 -6.38 7.31 -4.14
N ASP A 73 -7.60 7.68 -4.53
CA ASP A 73 -8.25 8.92 -4.10
C ASP A 73 -8.78 8.91 -2.66
N LEU A 74 -8.88 7.74 -2.01
CA LEU A 74 -9.38 7.62 -0.64
C LEU A 74 -8.47 8.32 0.37
N SER A 75 -9.02 8.75 1.50
CA SER A 75 -8.20 9.17 2.63
C SER A 75 -7.37 7.99 3.19
N VAL A 76 -6.29 8.30 3.92
CA VAL A 76 -5.46 7.25 4.54
C VAL A 76 -6.27 6.42 5.55
N MET A 77 -7.18 7.06 6.29
CA MET A 77 -8.10 6.39 7.21
C MET A 77 -9.01 5.39 6.48
N GLU A 78 -9.59 5.77 5.34
CA GLU A 78 -10.43 4.89 4.53
C GLU A 78 -9.63 3.74 3.92
N LYS A 79 -8.43 4.02 3.37
CA LYS A 79 -7.52 2.98 2.86
C LYS A 79 -7.21 1.96 3.94
N TYR A 80 -6.83 2.43 5.13
CA TYR A 80 -6.54 1.59 6.29
C TYR A 80 -7.74 0.72 6.65
N GLN A 81 -8.93 1.32 6.79
CA GLN A 81 -10.14 0.59 7.16
C GLN A 81 -10.51 -0.50 6.15
N ILE A 82 -10.42 -0.19 4.85
CA ILE A 82 -10.71 -1.14 3.77
C ILE A 82 -9.72 -2.30 3.82
N MET A 83 -8.42 -2.02 3.87
CA MET A 83 -7.38 -3.06 3.92
C MET A 83 -7.49 -3.91 5.18
N TYR A 84 -7.68 -3.28 6.34
CA TYR A 84 -7.84 -3.97 7.62
C TYR A 84 -9.04 -4.93 7.59
N THR A 85 -10.20 -4.44 7.15
CA THR A 85 -11.44 -5.23 7.12
C THR A 85 -11.34 -6.38 6.12
N THR A 86 -10.72 -6.12 4.97
CA THR A 86 -10.48 -7.13 3.93
C THR A 86 -9.57 -8.24 4.43
N LEU A 87 -8.46 -7.90 5.09
CA LEU A 87 -7.58 -8.89 5.71
C LEU A 87 -8.32 -9.74 6.76
N ASP A 88 -9.09 -9.10 7.64
CA ASP A 88 -9.86 -9.81 8.67
C ASP A 88 -10.85 -10.82 8.07
N GLN A 89 -11.52 -10.45 6.98
CA GLN A 89 -12.43 -11.34 6.23
C GLN A 89 -11.70 -12.51 5.57
N ILE A 90 -10.55 -12.25 4.93
CA ILE A 90 -9.76 -13.27 4.24
C ILE A 90 -9.18 -14.30 5.21
N MET A 91 -8.57 -13.81 6.30
CA MET A 91 -7.93 -14.65 7.31
C MET A 91 -8.89 -15.60 8.02
N GLY A 92 -10.12 -15.12 8.26
CA GLY A 92 -11.02 -15.76 9.21
C GLY A 92 -10.34 -15.97 10.57
N SER A 93 -10.76 -17.00 11.29
CA SER A 93 -10.35 -17.21 12.70
C SER A 93 -8.93 -17.72 12.89
N PHE A 94 -8.30 -18.34 11.88
CA PHE A 94 -7.06 -19.10 12.06
C PHE A 94 -5.93 -18.72 11.10
N ASN A 95 -6.13 -17.75 10.20
CA ASN A 95 -5.15 -17.38 9.18
C ASN A 95 -4.50 -18.58 8.49
N ASN A 96 -5.34 -19.49 7.98
CA ASN A 96 -4.90 -20.67 7.27
C ASN A 96 -5.64 -20.74 5.93
N VAL A 97 -4.92 -21.09 4.87
CA VAL A 97 -5.45 -21.24 3.52
C VAL A 97 -4.98 -22.55 2.92
N TYR A 98 -5.90 -23.26 2.27
CA TYR A 98 -5.53 -24.46 1.54
C TYR A 98 -4.76 -24.10 0.26
N CYS A 99 -3.55 -24.65 0.12
CA CYS A 99 -2.64 -24.35 -1.00
C CYS A 99 -2.17 -25.61 -1.74
N GLY A 100 -2.92 -26.71 -1.62
CA GLY A 100 -2.61 -27.99 -2.22
C GLY A 100 -1.75 -28.91 -1.35
N GLU A 101 -2.01 -30.22 -1.44
CA GLU A 101 -1.38 -31.28 -0.63
C GLU A 101 -1.54 -31.08 0.89
N ASN A 102 -0.90 -31.93 1.71
CA ASN A 102 -0.91 -31.86 3.19
C ASN A 102 0.00 -30.74 3.72
N ARG A 103 -0.14 -29.51 3.19
CA ARG A 103 0.73 -28.37 3.52
C ARG A 103 -0.07 -27.29 4.23
N SER A 104 0.55 -26.69 5.23
CA SER A 104 0.00 -25.52 5.90
C SER A 104 0.44 -24.26 5.14
N CYS A 105 -0.52 -23.45 4.71
CA CYS A 105 -0.26 -22.12 4.19
C CYS A 105 -1.00 -21.09 5.03
N ARG A 106 -0.39 -19.91 5.17
CA ARG A 106 -0.99 -18.78 5.88
C ARG A 106 -0.79 -17.52 5.06
N TYR A 107 -1.75 -16.61 5.13
CA TYR A 107 -1.56 -15.30 4.55
C TYR A 107 -0.51 -14.54 5.38
N LYS A 108 0.28 -13.71 4.70
CA LYS A 108 1.36 -12.91 5.29
C LYS A 108 1.11 -11.44 5.11
N GLU A 109 0.86 -10.99 3.89
CA GLU A 109 0.58 -9.59 3.59
C GLU A 109 -0.45 -9.42 2.48
N LEU A 110 -1.16 -8.29 2.56
CA LEU A 110 -1.96 -7.74 1.47
C LEU A 110 -1.22 -6.52 0.91
N GLU A 111 -0.84 -6.59 -0.35
CA GLU A 111 -0.19 -5.52 -1.10
C GLU A 111 -1.17 -5.02 -2.16
N LEU A 112 -1.46 -3.72 -2.14
CA LEU A 112 -2.22 -3.04 -3.19
C LEU A 112 -1.30 -2.16 -4.02
N LEU A 113 -1.50 -2.18 -5.33
CA LEU A 113 -0.71 -1.43 -6.30
C LEU A 113 -1.62 -0.52 -7.13
N TYR A 114 -1.25 0.75 -7.24
CA TYR A 114 -1.85 1.70 -8.16
C TYR A 114 -0.75 2.58 -8.77
N ASP A 115 -0.57 2.54 -10.09
CA ASP A 115 0.57 3.17 -10.78
C ASP A 115 1.91 2.83 -10.08
N ASP A 116 2.61 3.84 -9.55
CA ASP A 116 3.87 3.71 -8.80
C ASP A 116 3.66 3.65 -7.28
N ASP A 117 2.41 3.75 -6.79
CA ASP A 117 2.10 3.70 -5.37
C ASP A 117 1.90 2.25 -4.88
N THR A 118 2.44 1.97 -3.70
CA THR A 118 2.31 0.70 -2.99
C THR A 118 1.66 0.90 -1.63
N PHE A 119 0.73 0.00 -1.29
CA PHE A 119 0.05 -0.01 0.00
C PHE A 119 0.15 -1.42 0.57
N VAL A 120 0.96 -1.60 1.61
CA VAL A 120 1.22 -2.92 2.20
C VAL A 120 0.65 -2.97 3.60
N MET A 121 -0.09 -4.03 3.91
CA MET A 121 -0.50 -4.33 5.27
C MET A 121 -0.10 -5.75 5.61
N ASP A 122 0.84 -5.87 6.54
CA ASP A 122 1.18 -7.15 7.18
C ASP A 122 0.02 -7.60 8.05
N ILE A 123 -0.19 -8.90 8.06
CA ILE A 123 -1.36 -9.51 8.67
C ILE A 123 -1.31 -9.60 10.21
N PHE A 124 -0.11 -9.56 10.78
CA PHE A 124 0.12 -9.59 12.22
C PHE A 124 0.18 -8.17 12.78
N ASP A 125 0.99 -7.32 12.17
CA ASP A 125 1.18 -5.95 12.64
C ASP A 125 -0.02 -5.07 12.31
N LYS A 126 -0.78 -5.44 11.26
CA LYS A 126 -1.94 -4.71 10.73
C LYS A 126 -1.66 -3.21 10.54
N MET A 127 -0.40 -2.87 10.30
CA MET A 127 0.07 -1.52 10.04
C MET A 127 0.07 -1.29 8.54
N LEU A 128 -0.56 -0.21 8.09
CA LEU A 128 -0.52 0.20 6.70
C LEU A 128 0.81 0.93 6.43
N VAL A 129 1.58 0.42 5.49
CA VAL A 129 2.79 1.05 4.95
C VAL A 129 2.49 1.53 3.53
N ILE A 130 2.70 2.82 3.29
CA ILE A 130 2.47 3.46 1.99
C ILE A 130 3.83 3.87 1.39
N ASN A 131 4.12 3.37 0.19
CA ASN A 131 5.35 3.63 -0.56
C ASN A 131 6.62 3.35 0.26
N ASP A 132 6.62 2.33 1.13
CA ASP A 132 7.73 1.97 2.04
C ASP A 132 8.12 3.02 3.10
N PHE A 133 7.43 4.16 3.18
CA PHE A 133 7.81 5.27 4.07
C PHE A 133 6.74 5.60 5.10
N LYS A 134 5.50 5.83 4.66
CA LYS A 134 4.43 6.30 5.55
C LYS A 134 3.81 5.11 6.27
N LYS A 135 3.86 5.14 7.59
CA LYS A 135 3.23 4.13 8.45
C LYS A 135 1.95 4.71 9.05
N TYR A 136 0.90 3.90 9.08
CA TYR A 136 -0.39 4.25 9.67
C TYR A 136 -0.89 3.03 10.45
N SER A 137 -0.93 3.19 11.77
CA SER A 137 -1.25 2.13 12.71
C SER A 137 -2.74 2.12 13.08
N LYS A 138 -3.17 1.07 13.78
CA LYS A 138 -4.50 1.05 14.41
C LYS A 138 -4.72 2.22 15.37
N TYR A 139 -3.68 2.62 16.10
CA TYR A 139 -3.77 3.74 17.03
C TYR A 139 -4.03 5.07 16.30
N ASP A 140 -3.37 5.30 15.16
CA ASP A 140 -3.61 6.48 14.33
C ASP A 140 -5.05 6.50 13.80
N TYR A 141 -5.54 5.35 13.36
CA TYR A 141 -6.94 5.16 12.94
C TYR A 141 -7.92 5.52 14.06
N ASP A 142 -7.74 4.95 15.25
CA ASP A 142 -8.62 5.18 16.39
C ASP A 142 -8.63 6.67 16.81
N LEU A 143 -7.48 7.34 16.80
CA LEU A 143 -7.37 8.78 17.07
C LEU A 143 -8.10 9.66 16.04
N GLU A 144 -7.99 9.32 14.76
CA GLU A 144 -8.65 10.07 13.67
C GLU A 144 -10.17 9.84 13.69
N LEU A 145 -10.61 8.62 13.98
CA LEU A 145 -12.01 8.26 14.15
C LEU A 145 -12.65 9.03 15.31
N ASP A 146 -11.98 9.11 16.45
CA ASP A 146 -12.45 9.89 17.60
C ASP A 146 -12.54 11.39 17.25
N ASN A 147 -11.49 11.95 16.65
CA ASN A 147 -11.46 13.37 16.25
C ASN A 147 -12.53 13.71 15.20
N SER A 148 -12.81 12.82 14.25
CA SER A 148 -13.89 13.01 13.27
C SER A 148 -15.27 12.99 13.93
N THR A 149 -15.47 12.12 14.92
CA THR A 149 -16.71 12.05 15.71
C THR A 149 -16.91 13.31 16.56
N TYR A 150 -15.83 13.88 17.11
CA TYR A 150 -15.87 15.18 17.81
C TYR A 150 -16.15 16.35 16.86
N LYS A 151 -15.57 16.36 15.64
CA LYS A 151 -15.80 17.41 14.64
C LYS A 151 -17.21 17.38 14.04
N ALA A 152 -17.85 16.22 13.93
CA ALA A 152 -19.24 16.09 13.49
C ALA A 152 -20.26 16.79 14.43
N ASN A 153 -19.88 17.01 15.70
CA ASN A 153 -20.68 17.76 16.68
C ASN A 153 -20.32 19.25 16.80
N SER A 154 -19.34 19.72 16.02
CA SER A 154 -18.90 21.11 16.01
C SER A 154 -19.20 21.72 14.64
N ASN A 155 -20.43 22.20 14.46
CA ASN A 155 -20.74 23.14 13.38
C ASN A 155 -19.89 24.40 13.56
N THR A 156 -18.76 24.46 12.86
CA THR A 156 -18.04 25.71 12.67
C THR A 156 -17.69 25.84 11.20
N THR A 157 -18.59 26.51 10.50
CA THR A 157 -18.44 27.03 9.14
C THR A 157 -17.16 27.88 9.07
N SER A 158 -16.08 27.33 8.49
CA SER A 158 -14.94 28.16 8.09
C SER A 158 -15.18 28.64 6.66
N LYS A 159 -15.60 29.90 6.57
CA LYS A 159 -15.73 30.66 5.33
C LYS A 159 -14.34 31.16 4.96
N TYR A 160 -13.72 30.64 3.92
CA TYR A 160 -12.55 31.26 3.31
C TYR A 160 -12.75 31.41 1.80
N THR A 161 -13.21 32.60 1.42
CA THR A 161 -13.12 33.12 0.07
C THR A 161 -11.88 34.00 -0.01
N SER A 162 -10.91 33.62 -0.83
CA SER A 162 -9.95 34.55 -1.42
C SER A 162 -9.44 33.95 -2.73
N GLN A 163 -9.81 34.57 -3.85
CA GLN A 163 -9.27 34.25 -5.18
C GLN A 163 -7.79 34.67 -5.24
N LYS A 164 -6.87 33.83 -4.75
CA LYS A 164 -5.45 33.94 -5.08
C LYS A 164 -5.20 33.18 -6.39
N LYS A 165 -4.47 33.82 -7.31
CA LYS A 165 -4.08 33.29 -8.62
C LYS A 165 -3.42 31.91 -8.43
N GLU A 166 -3.98 30.89 -9.05
CA GLU A 166 -3.47 29.52 -8.95
C GLU A 166 -2.06 29.44 -9.57
N LYS A 167 -1.12 28.85 -8.83
CA LYS A 167 0.26 28.60 -9.25
C LYS A 167 0.45 27.09 -9.42
N PHE A 168 1.24 26.72 -10.42
CA PHE A 168 1.42 25.33 -10.84
C PHE A 168 2.91 25.02 -11.00
N ALA A 169 3.28 23.79 -10.67
CA ALA A 169 4.62 23.25 -10.80
C ALA A 169 4.93 22.82 -12.23
N SER A 170 6.19 22.46 -12.48
CA SER A 170 6.70 22.04 -13.80
C SER A 170 5.94 20.83 -14.36
N ASN A 171 5.41 19.99 -13.49
CA ASN A 171 4.55 18.84 -13.80
C ASN A 171 3.06 19.21 -14.00
N GLY A 172 2.68 20.49 -13.89
CA GLY A 172 1.29 20.96 -14.00
C GLY A 172 0.44 20.83 -12.73
N MET A 173 0.99 20.35 -11.60
CA MET A 173 0.26 20.21 -10.34
C MET A 173 0.15 21.54 -9.60
N ASN A 174 -0.99 21.78 -8.94
CA ASN A 174 -1.22 23.00 -8.17
C ASN A 174 -0.31 23.04 -6.94
N TYR A 175 0.32 24.20 -6.70
CA TYR A 175 1.22 24.41 -5.57
C TYR A 175 0.59 24.10 -4.22
N ARG A 176 -0.71 24.35 -4.03
CA ARG A 176 -1.41 24.04 -2.77
C ARG A 176 -1.46 22.54 -2.51
N VAL A 177 -1.66 21.72 -3.54
CA VAL A 177 -1.67 20.26 -3.41
C VAL A 177 -0.31 19.74 -2.96
N ILE A 178 0.75 20.24 -3.59
CA ILE A 178 2.14 19.88 -3.25
C ILE A 178 2.48 20.39 -1.83
N PHE A 179 2.09 21.61 -1.50
CA PHE A 179 2.28 22.21 -0.18
C PHE A 179 1.57 21.44 0.93
N ASP A 180 0.30 21.09 0.76
CA ASP A 180 -0.47 20.37 1.77
C ASP A 180 0.12 18.98 2.02
N PHE A 181 0.58 18.30 0.94
CA PHE A 181 1.34 17.06 1.06
C PHE A 181 2.64 17.25 1.86
N MET A 182 3.45 18.25 1.50
CA MET A 182 4.71 18.53 2.19
C MET A 182 4.50 18.88 3.66
N LYS A 183 3.47 19.66 3.99
CA LYS A 183 3.10 20.01 5.36
C LYS A 183 2.76 18.77 6.20
N GLU A 184 2.05 17.81 5.62
CA GLU A 184 1.77 16.55 6.28
C GLU A 184 3.04 15.71 6.47
N GLN A 185 3.96 15.70 5.50
CA GLN A 185 5.26 15.03 5.68
C GLN A 185 6.08 15.66 6.80
N TYR A 186 6.11 17.00 6.90
CA TYR A 186 6.72 17.69 8.03
C TYR A 186 6.10 17.22 9.34
N ARG A 187 4.78 17.26 9.46
CA ARG A 187 4.07 16.83 10.67
C ARG A 187 4.45 15.41 11.11
N ILE A 188 4.52 14.48 10.15
CA ILE A 188 4.87 13.07 10.41
C ILE A 188 6.32 12.93 10.85
N LEU A 189 7.25 13.52 10.10
CA LEU A 189 8.69 13.37 10.37
C LEU A 189 9.13 14.08 11.64
N THR A 190 8.42 15.15 12.01
CA THR A 190 8.81 16.03 13.11
C THR A 190 8.04 15.80 14.41
N ASN A 191 7.16 14.77 14.45
CA ASN A 191 6.19 14.57 15.53
C ASN A 191 5.40 15.85 15.86
N ASN A 192 4.75 16.44 14.85
CA ASN A 192 4.08 17.76 14.94
C ASN A 192 5.03 18.88 15.40
N ASP A 193 6.16 19.03 14.73
CA ASP A 193 7.21 20.04 14.96
C ASP A 193 8.00 19.92 16.28
N GLU A 194 7.76 18.89 17.10
CA GLU A 194 8.43 18.70 18.39
C GLU A 194 9.93 18.40 18.27
N ASN A 195 10.36 17.71 17.22
CA ASN A 195 11.76 17.35 17.01
C ASN A 195 12.31 17.88 15.67
N TYR A 196 11.74 18.96 15.16
CA TYR A 196 12.15 19.54 13.88
C TYR A 196 13.60 20.05 13.90
N ILE A 197 14.41 19.42 13.04
CA ILE A 197 15.76 19.83 12.64
C ILE A 197 15.73 20.22 11.14
N PRO A 198 15.91 21.50 10.79
CA PRO A 198 15.81 21.98 9.40
C PRO A 198 16.73 21.24 8.43
N GLU A 199 17.99 21.02 8.82
CA GLU A 199 19.02 20.40 7.97
C GLU A 199 18.74 18.93 7.65
N ILE A 200 17.83 18.29 8.40
CA ILE A 200 17.43 16.89 8.20
C ILE A 200 16.06 16.84 7.52
N HIS A 201 15.05 17.52 8.07
CA HIS A 201 13.68 17.35 7.63
C HIS A 201 13.35 18.12 6.36
N ASP A 202 13.93 19.31 6.15
CA ASP A 202 13.66 20.07 4.92
C ASP A 202 14.10 19.34 3.65
N PRO A 203 15.35 18.84 3.54
CA PRO A 203 15.74 18.07 2.37
C PRO A 203 14.97 16.75 2.26
N GLN A 204 14.61 16.10 3.37
CA GLN A 204 13.81 14.88 3.36
C GLN A 204 12.40 15.10 2.80
N VAL A 205 11.67 16.10 3.30
CA VAL A 205 10.32 16.42 2.82
C VAL A 205 10.34 16.85 1.36
N ALA A 206 11.34 17.66 0.98
CA ALA A 206 11.53 18.07 -0.41
C ALA A 206 11.79 16.88 -1.34
N GLU A 207 12.61 15.90 -0.94
CA GLU A 207 12.85 14.67 -1.70
C GLU A 207 11.60 13.79 -1.80
N ILE A 208 10.83 13.68 -0.73
CA ILE A 208 9.59 12.89 -0.73
C ILE A 208 8.58 13.51 -1.72
N ALA A 209 8.40 14.83 -1.67
CA ALA A 209 7.52 15.54 -2.60
C ALA A 209 8.04 15.48 -4.05
N ALA A 210 9.35 15.58 -4.25
CA ALA A 210 9.98 15.43 -5.57
C ALA A 210 9.63 14.10 -6.22
N LYS A 211 9.79 12.99 -5.47
CA LYS A 211 9.45 11.65 -5.93
C LYS A 211 7.95 11.51 -6.19
N ARG A 212 7.11 11.97 -5.26
CA ARG A 212 5.64 11.84 -5.36
C ARG A 212 5.07 12.57 -6.58
N PHE A 213 5.56 13.76 -6.85
CA PHE A 213 5.00 14.63 -7.89
C PHE A 213 5.81 14.63 -9.18
N GLY A 214 6.95 13.93 -9.26
CA GLY A 214 7.81 13.97 -10.45
C GLY A 214 8.39 15.36 -10.70
N ILE A 215 8.69 16.10 -9.63
CA ILE A 215 9.36 17.41 -9.65
C ILE A 215 10.75 17.30 -9.02
N THR A 216 11.55 18.37 -9.06
CA THR A 216 12.84 18.36 -8.36
C THR A 216 12.67 18.68 -6.86
N ALA A 217 13.54 18.15 -6.00
CA ALA A 217 13.51 18.50 -4.56
C ALA A 217 13.69 20.02 -4.35
N LYS A 218 14.52 20.66 -5.16
CA LYS A 218 14.68 22.12 -5.15
C LYS A 218 13.37 22.85 -5.48
N GLU A 219 12.62 22.34 -6.46
CA GLU A 219 11.32 22.89 -6.83
C GLU A 219 10.27 22.65 -5.73
N ALA A 220 10.24 21.47 -5.13
CA ALA A 220 9.37 21.18 -3.99
C ALA A 220 9.64 22.13 -2.81
N GLY A 221 10.91 22.32 -2.44
CA GLY A 221 11.30 23.27 -1.38
C GLY A 221 10.86 24.71 -1.69
N PHE A 222 11.06 25.16 -2.93
CA PHE A 222 10.61 26.47 -3.38
C PHE A 222 9.08 26.64 -3.27
N ILE A 223 8.31 25.62 -3.66
CA ILE A 223 6.84 25.63 -3.54
C ILE A 223 6.43 25.78 -2.08
N TYR A 224 7.10 25.07 -1.17
CA TYR A 224 6.78 25.14 0.26
C TYR A 224 6.98 26.54 0.82
N GLU A 225 8.16 27.12 0.58
CA GLU A 225 8.49 28.48 0.99
C GLU A 225 7.52 29.51 0.38
N GLU A 226 7.22 29.39 -0.92
CA GLU A 226 6.38 30.36 -1.62
C GLU A 226 4.94 30.36 -1.09
N VAL A 227 4.33 29.18 -0.92
CA VAL A 227 2.97 29.05 -0.40
C VAL A 227 2.90 29.48 1.07
N GLN A 228 3.91 29.13 1.88
CA GLN A 228 4.00 29.54 3.28
C GLN A 228 4.10 31.07 3.39
N MET A 229 4.97 31.71 2.61
CA MET A 229 5.14 33.17 2.62
C MET A 229 3.93 33.91 2.06
N ASP A 230 3.25 33.35 1.06
CA ASP A 230 2.00 33.91 0.56
C ASP A 230 0.88 33.83 1.61
N ALA A 231 0.92 32.92 2.60
CA ALA A 231 -0.06 32.88 3.68
C ALA A 231 0.07 34.06 4.68
N PHE A 232 1.24 34.70 4.73
CA PHE A 232 1.53 35.87 5.58
C PHE A 232 1.45 37.22 4.83
N ARG A 233 1.05 37.21 3.56
CA ARG A 233 0.77 38.40 2.72
C ARG A 233 -0.73 38.62 2.55
#